data_AF-A0A511QXM6-F1
#
_entry.id   AF-A0A511QXM6-F1
#
_cell.length_a   1.000
_cell.length_b   1.000
_cell.length_c   1.000
_cell.angle_alpha   90.00
_cell.angle_beta   90.00
_cell.angle_gamma   90.00
#
_symmetry.space_group_name_H-M   'P 1'
#
loop_
_entity.id
_entity.type
_entity.pdbx_description
1 polymer ?
#
loop_
_entity_poly.entity_id
_entity_poly.type
_entity_poly.pdbx_seq_one_letter_code
_entity_poly.pdbx_strand_id
1 'polypeptide(L)'
;MIRRVQMKATPQANRSFFQQAWIRFKRHPLARLGAAVLLVFYLGALFADFLAPYPEEKSFRDFSFASPTQIYWRDENGRLTRPYVCAAERRRNLETFKVEVITDCEKGRYPIYFFVQGEPYRFLGLISTDLRLMGGPWLLEDQAKLFLWGTDDFGRDVWGRIWFGARISLTIGIFAVALALLIGILMGSISGFYAGRPVTFSIGLLNPRFWEFVRGSRPLDHLLALVGLVLMAALLWGMGQGYERYIRPDLQRVSTLALGGLGLVLGLVGLGVLMYFLVWRSHLARALLWLSAWGGMAWLLWITVWGFWQSSRGLEAIIAGLIGAVLLGAIGYILLWPRIELDLDTIIMRAVEVLAAIPDLFLLIILSVLIPMEVPPAVRFVLVVTILSFVNWGGLARIIRSQVLQLREMEFAQAAQALGAGDARIIIRHVLPGTYTYLIVAVTLAIPGFILGESGLSFLGLGIQEPATSWGLMLSKAQATGITAFSERPWLLIPGFFILLAVLAYNFMGDGLRDALDPRTKV
;
A
#
# COMPACT_ATOMS: atom_id res chain seq x y z
N MET A 1 59.10 10.21 -39.07
CA MET A 1 58.43 8.91 -38.84
C MET A 1 57.37 9.12 -37.76
N ILE A 2 56.17 9.59 -38.11
CA ILE A 2 55.07 9.80 -37.14
C ILE A 2 53.92 8.90 -37.60
N ARG A 3 53.74 7.79 -36.88
CA ARG A 3 52.73 6.76 -37.16
C ARG A 3 51.37 7.35 -36.76
N ARG A 4 50.53 7.70 -37.75
CA ARG A 4 49.11 8.01 -37.50
C ARG A 4 48.46 6.79 -36.86
N VAL A 5 48.15 6.88 -35.57
CA VAL A 5 47.26 5.92 -34.91
C VAL A 5 45.88 6.15 -35.50
N GLN A 6 45.49 5.33 -36.48
CA GLN A 6 44.10 5.21 -36.89
C GLN A 6 43.33 4.62 -35.71
N MET A 7 42.67 5.47 -34.92
CA MET A 7 41.59 5.02 -34.08
C MET A 7 40.47 4.53 -35.00
N LYS A 8 40.39 3.20 -35.21
CA LYS A 8 39.20 2.58 -35.77
C LYS A 8 38.06 2.95 -34.83
N ALA A 9 37.24 3.92 -35.23
CA ALA A 9 35.94 4.15 -34.63
C ALA A 9 35.13 2.86 -34.87
N THR A 10 35.04 2.01 -33.86
CA THR A 10 34.10 0.89 -33.85
C THR A 10 32.73 1.49 -34.11
N PRO A 11 31.92 0.96 -35.05
CA PRO A 11 30.59 1.50 -35.30
C PRO A 11 29.80 1.41 -34.00
N GLN A 12 29.58 2.57 -33.37
CA GLN A 12 28.80 2.67 -32.14
C GLN A 12 27.37 2.37 -32.55
N ALA A 13 26.97 1.10 -32.48
CA ALA A 13 25.61 0.67 -32.77
C ALA A 13 24.67 1.62 -32.00
N ASN A 14 23.73 2.26 -32.71
CA ASN A 14 22.78 3.24 -32.18
C ASN A 14 21.80 2.51 -31.23
N ARG A 15 22.29 2.13 -30.05
CA ARG A 15 21.55 1.37 -29.05
C ARG A 15 20.78 2.35 -28.18
N SER A 16 19.48 2.09 -28.03
CA SER A 16 18.61 2.85 -27.13
C SER A 16 19.18 2.89 -25.71
N PHE A 17 18.92 3.97 -24.97
CA PHE A 17 19.31 4.14 -23.56
C PHE A 17 19.00 2.89 -22.73
N PHE A 18 17.79 2.33 -22.86
CA PHE A 18 17.36 1.13 -22.14
C PHE A 18 18.14 -0.12 -22.55
N GLN A 19 18.57 -0.23 -23.81
CA GLN A 19 19.41 -1.36 -24.24
C GLN A 19 20.80 -1.27 -23.62
N GLN A 20 21.37 -0.08 -23.50
CA GLN A 20 22.66 0.13 -22.85
C GLN A 20 22.57 -0.15 -21.35
N ALA A 21 21.52 0.36 -20.69
CA ALA A 21 21.24 0.08 -19.28
C ALA A 21 21.09 -1.44 -19.04
N TRP A 22 20.34 -2.15 -19.87
CA TRP A 22 20.17 -3.60 -19.74
C TRP A 22 21.48 -4.39 -19.83
N ILE A 23 22.39 -3.98 -20.73
CA ILE A 23 23.71 -4.60 -20.86
C ILE A 23 24.55 -4.37 -19.60
N ARG A 24 24.52 -3.15 -19.04
CA ARG A 24 25.22 -2.82 -17.79
C ARG A 24 24.67 -3.62 -16.61
N PHE A 25 23.34 -3.69 -16.48
CA PHE A 25 22.67 -4.48 -15.46
C PHE A 25 23.12 -5.95 -15.49
N LYS A 26 23.15 -6.57 -16.68
CA LYS A 26 23.61 -7.96 -16.86
C LYS A 26 25.07 -8.20 -16.49
N ARG A 27 25.92 -7.17 -16.44
CA ARG A 27 27.32 -7.31 -16.02
C ARG A 27 27.47 -7.31 -14.50
N HIS A 28 26.53 -6.72 -13.78
CA HIS A 28 26.60 -6.64 -12.32
C HIS A 28 26.26 -8.00 -11.67
N PRO A 29 27.18 -8.65 -10.93
CA PRO A 29 26.96 -10.00 -10.40
C PRO A 29 25.88 -10.05 -9.31
N LEU A 30 25.93 -9.13 -8.33
CA LEU A 30 24.94 -9.09 -7.23
C LEU A 30 23.53 -8.78 -7.73
N ALA A 31 23.38 -7.83 -8.67
CA ALA A 31 22.09 -7.53 -9.29
C ALA A 31 21.47 -8.72 -10.01
N ARG A 32 22.27 -9.51 -10.72
CA ARG A 32 21.79 -10.76 -11.35
C ARG A 32 21.36 -11.79 -10.31
N LEU A 33 22.13 -11.95 -9.23
CA LEU A 33 21.78 -12.84 -8.13
C LEU A 33 20.45 -12.41 -7.49
N GLY A 34 20.30 -11.13 -7.16
CA GLY A 34 19.07 -10.57 -6.61
C GLY A 34 17.88 -10.78 -7.54
N ALA A 35 18.03 -10.46 -8.83
CA ALA A 35 16.98 -10.69 -9.83
C ALA A 35 16.61 -12.18 -9.98
N ALA A 36 17.59 -13.08 -9.92
CA ALA A 36 17.34 -14.53 -9.98
C ALA A 36 16.57 -15.03 -8.74
N VAL A 37 16.96 -14.58 -7.54
CA VAL A 37 16.26 -14.92 -6.29
C VAL A 37 14.82 -14.41 -6.31
N LEU A 38 14.61 -13.15 -6.70
CA LEU A 38 13.26 -12.59 -6.84
C LEU A 38 12.44 -13.34 -7.87
N LEU A 39 13.03 -13.71 -9.01
CA LEU A 39 12.33 -14.52 -10.02
C LEU A 39 11.86 -15.85 -9.44
N VAL A 40 12.71 -16.55 -8.68
CA VAL A 40 12.32 -17.81 -8.01
C VAL A 40 11.20 -17.56 -7.01
N PHE A 41 11.26 -16.49 -6.23
CA PHE A 41 10.24 -16.17 -5.24
C PHE A 41 8.90 -15.82 -5.87
N TYR A 42 8.90 -15.02 -6.94
CA TYR A 42 7.70 -14.68 -7.69
C TYR A 42 7.09 -15.88 -8.41
N LEU A 43 7.92 -16.74 -9.01
CA LEU A 43 7.45 -17.99 -9.61
C LEU A 43 6.87 -18.92 -8.53
N GLY A 44 7.53 -19.05 -7.39
CA GLY A 44 7.01 -19.86 -6.29
C GLY A 44 5.71 -19.32 -5.70
N ALA A 45 5.57 -17.99 -5.56
CA ALA A 45 4.33 -17.35 -5.14
C ALA A 45 3.19 -17.52 -6.16
N LEU A 46 3.52 -17.44 -7.46
CA LEU A 46 2.58 -17.67 -8.56
C LEU A 46 2.07 -19.11 -8.56
N PHE A 47 2.98 -20.08 -8.37
CA PHE A 47 2.69 -21.51 -8.36
C PHE A 47 2.48 -22.07 -6.95
N ALA A 48 2.16 -21.26 -5.95
CA ALA A 48 2.05 -21.71 -4.56
C ALA A 48 1.08 -22.89 -4.38
N ASP A 49 -0.08 -22.83 -5.03
CA ASP A 49 -1.07 -23.91 -4.98
C ASP A 49 -0.56 -25.24 -5.57
N PHE A 50 0.28 -25.16 -6.61
CA PHE A 50 0.94 -26.31 -7.21
C PHE A 50 2.08 -26.84 -6.33
N LEU A 51 2.86 -25.95 -5.72
CA LEU A 51 4.00 -26.32 -4.87
C LEU A 51 3.59 -26.87 -3.49
N ALA A 52 2.43 -26.46 -2.98
CA ALA A 52 1.93 -26.87 -1.68
C ALA A 52 1.26 -28.26 -1.76
N PRO A 53 1.62 -29.21 -0.87
CA PRO A 53 0.95 -30.50 -0.79
C PRO A 53 -0.53 -30.39 -0.39
N TYR A 54 -0.89 -29.33 0.35
CA TYR A 54 -2.23 -29.08 0.85
C TYR A 54 -2.76 -27.70 0.44
N PRO A 55 -4.09 -27.49 0.42
CA PRO A 55 -4.69 -26.16 0.35
C PRO A 55 -4.28 -25.27 1.53
N GLU A 56 -4.31 -23.94 1.33
CA GLU A 56 -3.90 -22.94 2.33
C GLU A 56 -4.65 -23.08 3.67
N GLU A 57 -5.94 -23.41 3.62
CA GLU A 57 -6.82 -23.50 4.79
C GLU A 57 -6.74 -24.87 5.51
N LYS A 58 -6.08 -25.88 4.92
CA LYS A 58 -6.06 -27.23 5.47
C LYS A 58 -5.24 -27.28 6.76
N SER A 59 -5.87 -27.69 7.86
CA SER A 59 -5.30 -27.74 9.21
C SER A 59 -5.47 -29.11 9.83
N PHE A 60 -4.39 -29.64 10.42
CA PHE A 60 -4.35 -30.92 11.11
C PHE A 60 -4.06 -30.71 12.59
N ARG A 61 -5.08 -30.38 13.39
CA ARG A 61 -4.93 -30.01 14.82
C ARG A 61 -4.20 -31.05 15.68
N ASP A 62 -4.29 -32.34 15.33
CA ASP A 62 -3.57 -33.40 16.04
C ASP A 62 -2.05 -33.31 15.85
N PHE A 63 -1.61 -32.66 14.78
CA PHE A 63 -0.22 -32.44 14.41
C PHE A 63 0.22 -30.99 14.65
N SER A 64 -0.33 -30.30 15.65
CA SER A 64 0.17 -28.98 16.07
C SER A 64 1.65 -29.06 16.48
N PHE A 65 2.47 -28.18 15.92
CA PHE A 65 3.92 -28.14 16.12
C PHE A 65 4.64 -29.46 15.83
N ALA A 66 4.16 -30.23 14.85
CA ALA A 66 4.85 -31.40 14.35
C ALA A 66 6.16 -31.00 13.67
N SER A 67 7.20 -31.78 13.94
CA SER A 67 8.50 -31.63 13.29
C SER A 67 8.41 -31.97 11.79
N PRO A 68 9.40 -31.51 10.99
CA PRO A 68 9.51 -31.89 9.59
C PRO A 68 9.45 -33.41 9.40
N THR A 69 8.62 -33.86 8.47
CA THR A 69 8.47 -35.28 8.15
C THR A 69 9.78 -35.84 7.61
N GLN A 70 10.24 -36.95 8.20
CA GLN A 70 11.44 -37.64 7.74
C GLN A 70 11.15 -38.36 6.42
N ILE A 71 12.00 -38.11 5.41
CA ILE A 71 11.92 -38.73 4.09
C ILE A 71 12.98 -39.83 4.00
N TYR A 72 12.54 -41.06 3.77
CA TYR A 72 13.41 -42.22 3.64
C TYR A 72 13.68 -42.51 2.16
N TRP A 73 14.95 -42.80 1.84
CA TRP A 73 15.42 -43.07 0.46
C TRP A 73 15.82 -44.53 0.25
N ARG A 74 15.93 -45.30 1.33
CA ARG A 74 16.38 -46.68 1.30
C ARG A 74 15.44 -47.54 2.11
N ASP A 75 15.22 -48.75 1.61
CA ASP A 75 14.49 -49.80 2.29
C ASP A 75 15.34 -50.42 3.44
N GLU A 76 14.73 -51.26 4.27
CA GLU A 76 15.40 -52.00 5.37
C GLU A 76 16.60 -52.81 4.88
N ASN A 77 16.55 -53.28 3.63
CA ASN A 77 17.63 -54.04 2.98
C ASN A 77 18.73 -53.15 2.38
N GLY A 78 18.71 -51.83 2.63
CA GLY A 78 19.70 -50.87 2.13
C GLY A 78 19.60 -50.55 0.63
N ARG A 79 18.62 -51.11 -0.07
CA ARG A 79 18.35 -50.83 -1.50
C ARG A 79 17.78 -49.44 -1.66
N LEU A 80 18.25 -48.71 -2.68
CA LEU A 80 17.72 -47.40 -3.02
C LEU A 80 16.29 -47.55 -3.56
N THR A 81 15.35 -46.88 -2.92
CA THR A 81 13.94 -46.85 -3.33
C THR A 81 13.54 -45.43 -3.72
N ARG A 82 12.32 -45.27 -4.23
CA ARG A 82 11.71 -43.94 -4.32
C ARG A 82 11.63 -43.32 -2.91
N PRO A 83 11.70 -41.99 -2.79
CA PRO A 83 11.52 -41.33 -1.51
C PRO A 83 10.13 -41.68 -0.96
N TYR A 84 10.06 -42.11 0.30
CA TYR A 84 8.82 -42.48 0.96
C TYR A 84 8.74 -41.88 2.37
N VAL A 85 7.51 -41.74 2.86
CA VAL A 85 7.20 -41.36 4.25
C VAL A 85 6.53 -42.52 4.97
N CYS A 86 6.66 -42.55 6.28
CA CYS A 86 5.99 -43.52 7.13
C CYS A 86 4.75 -42.90 7.78
N ALA A 87 3.82 -43.74 8.25
CA ALA A 87 2.70 -43.26 9.04
C ALA A 87 3.21 -42.51 10.27
N ALA A 88 2.57 -41.39 10.59
CA ALA A 88 2.96 -40.55 11.72
C ALA A 88 1.87 -40.64 12.81
N GLU A 89 2.27 -40.98 14.03
CA GLU A 89 1.36 -41.09 15.16
C GLU A 89 1.74 -40.12 16.28
N ARG A 90 0.70 -39.54 16.87
CA ARG A 90 0.82 -38.67 18.03
C ARG A 90 0.94 -39.52 19.28
N ARG A 91 2.12 -39.57 19.90
CA ARG A 91 2.33 -40.22 21.19
C ARG A 91 2.66 -39.18 22.25
N ARG A 92 2.04 -39.29 23.42
CA ARG A 92 2.46 -38.51 24.58
C ARG A 92 3.59 -39.27 25.27
N ASN A 93 4.76 -38.65 25.34
CA ASN A 93 5.86 -39.15 26.14
C ASN A 93 5.45 -39.06 27.62
N LEU A 94 5.42 -40.19 28.32
CA LEU A 94 4.92 -40.28 29.70
C LEU A 94 5.89 -39.68 30.74
N GLU A 95 7.17 -39.51 30.37
CA GLU A 95 8.19 -38.94 31.24
C GLU A 95 8.26 -37.42 31.11
N THR A 96 8.26 -36.92 29.87
CA THR A 96 8.34 -35.48 29.59
C THR A 96 6.97 -34.81 29.52
N PHE A 97 5.90 -35.60 29.50
CA PHE A 97 4.51 -35.20 29.22
C PHE A 97 4.34 -34.46 27.87
N LYS A 98 5.38 -34.39 27.05
CA LYS A 98 5.37 -33.75 25.73
C LYS A 98 4.66 -34.64 24.73
N VAL A 99 3.98 -33.98 23.80
CA VAL A 99 3.33 -34.64 22.67
C VAL A 99 4.36 -34.71 21.56
N GLU A 100 4.75 -35.91 21.18
CA GLU A 100 5.74 -36.19 20.14
C GLU A 100 5.07 -36.90 18.98
N VAL A 101 5.47 -36.54 17.75
CA VAL A 101 5.04 -37.23 16.54
C VAL A 101 6.08 -38.29 16.24
N ILE A 102 5.71 -39.56 16.43
CA ILE A 102 6.58 -40.69 16.17
C ILE A 102 6.21 -41.27 14.81
N THR A 103 7.21 -41.45 13.95
CA THR A 103 7.06 -42.13 12.67
C THR A 103 7.12 -43.64 12.88
N ASP A 104 6.05 -44.33 12.47
CA ASP A 104 5.94 -45.79 12.53
C ASP A 104 5.88 -46.35 11.11
N CYS A 105 6.99 -46.92 10.66
CA CYS A 105 7.12 -47.51 9.33
C CYS A 105 6.54 -48.93 9.23
N GLU A 106 6.22 -49.58 10.35
CA GLU A 106 5.57 -50.90 10.36
C GLU A 106 4.09 -50.78 9.98
N LYS A 107 3.46 -49.65 10.36
CA LYS A 107 2.07 -49.34 10.03
C LYS A 107 1.82 -49.00 8.56
N GLY A 108 2.87 -48.71 7.80
CA GLY A 108 2.76 -48.46 6.37
C GLY A 108 3.85 -47.54 5.84
N ARG A 109 4.27 -47.82 4.61
CA ARG A 109 5.28 -47.04 3.88
C ARG A 109 4.64 -46.46 2.62
N TYR A 110 4.67 -45.14 2.51
CA TYR A 110 3.94 -44.39 1.50
C TYR A 110 4.91 -43.68 0.56
N PRO A 111 5.07 -44.15 -0.69
CA PRO A 111 5.98 -43.51 -1.64
C PRO A 111 5.47 -42.11 -2.03
N ILE A 112 6.41 -41.16 -2.12
CA ILE A 112 6.16 -39.81 -2.61
C ILE A 112 6.25 -39.85 -4.14
N TYR A 113 5.18 -39.40 -4.79
CA TYR A 113 5.12 -39.21 -6.22
C TYR A 113 5.18 -37.72 -6.55
N PHE A 114 5.74 -37.40 -7.73
CA PHE A 114 5.72 -36.04 -8.26
C PHE A 114 4.60 -35.90 -9.30
N PHE A 115 4.05 -34.69 -9.44
CA PHE A 115 2.96 -34.39 -10.37
C PHE A 115 1.73 -35.27 -10.14
N VAL A 116 1.20 -35.22 -8.92
CA VAL A 116 0.06 -36.03 -8.47
C VAL A 116 -1.24 -35.26 -8.51
N GLN A 117 -2.35 -35.97 -8.59
CA GLN A 117 -3.68 -35.41 -8.33
C GLN A 117 -3.88 -35.30 -6.82
N GLY A 118 -4.24 -34.10 -6.35
CA GLY A 118 -4.55 -33.79 -4.97
C GLY A 118 -5.88 -33.06 -4.85
N GLU A 119 -6.11 -32.38 -3.72
CA GLU A 119 -7.35 -31.62 -3.53
C GLU A 119 -7.47 -30.50 -4.58
N PRO A 120 -8.63 -30.32 -5.23
CA PRO A 120 -8.81 -29.37 -6.33
C PRO A 120 -8.65 -27.93 -5.84
N TYR A 121 -8.02 -27.09 -6.66
CA TYR A 121 -7.83 -25.67 -6.41
C TYR A 121 -8.07 -24.85 -7.69
N ARG A 122 -8.18 -23.53 -7.53
CA ARG A 122 -8.33 -22.60 -8.67
C ARG A 122 -7.01 -21.88 -8.92
N PHE A 123 -6.26 -22.33 -9.92
CA PHE A 123 -5.05 -21.65 -10.37
C PHE A 123 -5.42 -20.25 -10.90
N LEU A 124 -4.81 -19.23 -10.32
CA LEU A 124 -5.11 -17.81 -10.59
C LEU A 124 -6.60 -17.44 -10.45
N GLY A 125 -7.38 -18.23 -9.71
CA GLY A 125 -8.83 -18.04 -9.59
C GLY A 125 -9.65 -18.38 -10.83
N LEU A 126 -9.02 -18.77 -11.95
CA LEU A 126 -9.67 -18.95 -13.25
C LEU A 126 -9.69 -20.41 -13.70
N ILE A 127 -8.59 -21.15 -13.50
CA ILE A 127 -8.43 -22.51 -14.03
C ILE A 127 -8.54 -23.50 -12.87
N SER A 128 -9.58 -24.35 -12.87
CA SER A 128 -9.69 -25.45 -11.91
C SER A 128 -8.72 -26.56 -12.27
N THR A 129 -7.85 -26.92 -11.32
CA THR A 129 -6.85 -27.97 -11.46
C THR A 129 -6.67 -28.67 -10.13
N ASP A 130 -6.26 -29.93 -10.16
CA ASP A 130 -5.98 -30.78 -9.02
C ASP A 130 -4.50 -31.21 -8.97
N LEU A 131 -3.70 -30.82 -9.97
CA LEU A 131 -2.29 -31.18 -10.07
C LEU A 131 -1.44 -30.49 -9.00
N ARG A 132 -0.71 -31.27 -8.20
CA ARG A 132 0.25 -30.80 -7.20
C ARG A 132 1.64 -31.37 -7.45
N LEU A 133 2.68 -30.63 -7.05
CA LEU A 133 4.07 -30.99 -7.31
C LEU A 133 4.44 -32.34 -6.67
N MET A 134 3.97 -32.59 -5.44
CA MET A 134 4.37 -33.75 -4.66
C MET A 134 3.25 -34.22 -3.73
N GLY A 135 3.16 -35.53 -3.56
CA GLY A 135 2.19 -36.19 -2.68
C GLY A 135 1.93 -37.63 -3.12
N GLY A 136 0.73 -38.13 -2.87
CA GLY A 136 0.27 -39.41 -3.36
C GLY A 136 -1.20 -39.66 -2.99
N PRO A 137 -1.82 -40.75 -3.49
CA PRO A 137 -3.21 -41.08 -3.19
C PRO A 137 -3.50 -41.18 -1.68
N TRP A 138 -2.51 -41.68 -0.93
CA TRP A 138 -2.52 -41.77 0.53
C TRP A 138 -2.69 -40.42 1.25
N LEU A 139 -2.40 -39.29 0.59
CA LEU A 139 -2.63 -37.95 1.13
C LEU A 139 -4.11 -37.56 1.08
N LEU A 140 -4.83 -38.00 0.05
CA LEU A 140 -6.28 -37.82 -0.10
C LEU A 140 -7.07 -38.76 0.82
N GLU A 141 -6.56 -39.97 1.02
CA GLU A 141 -7.13 -40.99 1.90
C GLU A 141 -6.75 -40.76 3.38
N ASP A 142 -6.00 -39.70 3.68
CA ASP A 142 -5.56 -39.29 5.02
C ASP A 142 -4.69 -40.33 5.77
N GLN A 143 -4.14 -41.32 5.07
CA GLN A 143 -3.35 -42.43 5.62
C GLN A 143 -1.98 -42.00 6.18
N ALA A 144 -1.36 -41.02 5.55
CA ALA A 144 -0.10 -40.43 6.00
C ALA A 144 -0.06 -38.93 5.70
N LYS A 145 0.88 -38.23 6.34
CA LYS A 145 1.03 -36.77 6.24
C LYS A 145 2.43 -36.43 5.74
N LEU A 146 2.52 -35.41 4.90
CA LEU A 146 3.76 -34.83 4.38
C LEU A 146 3.91 -33.38 4.84
N PHE A 147 4.73 -33.13 5.87
CA PHE A 147 5.05 -31.78 6.36
C PHE A 147 6.53 -31.49 6.13
N LEU A 148 6.88 -30.95 4.96
CA LEU A 148 8.29 -30.81 4.54
C LEU A 148 9.12 -29.95 5.50
N TRP A 149 8.51 -28.89 6.03
CA TRP A 149 9.11 -28.00 7.02
C TRP A 149 8.34 -28.03 8.33
N GLY A 150 7.63 -29.13 8.62
CA GLY A 150 6.83 -29.25 9.83
C GLY A 150 5.58 -28.38 9.80
N THR A 151 4.97 -28.20 10.97
CA THR A 151 3.68 -27.50 11.10
C THR A 151 3.70 -26.37 12.12
N ASP A 152 2.70 -25.50 12.02
CA ASP A 152 2.45 -24.40 12.97
C ASP A 152 1.60 -24.84 14.18
N ASP A 153 1.18 -23.85 14.99
CA ASP A 153 0.32 -24.01 16.17
C ASP A 153 -1.04 -24.66 15.87
N PHE A 154 -1.54 -24.52 14.64
CA PHE A 154 -2.79 -25.11 14.17
C PHE A 154 -2.57 -26.39 13.34
N GLY A 155 -1.34 -26.90 13.26
CA GLY A 155 -1.02 -28.11 12.50
C GLY A 155 -1.13 -27.92 10.98
N ARG A 156 -0.90 -26.70 10.48
CA ARG A 156 -0.85 -26.38 9.05
C ARG A 156 0.58 -26.49 8.54
N ASP A 157 0.74 -26.96 7.31
CA ASP A 157 2.05 -27.18 6.68
C ASP A 157 2.80 -25.86 6.46
N VAL A 158 3.99 -25.74 7.07
CA VAL A 158 4.82 -24.52 6.97
C VAL A 158 5.35 -24.32 5.55
N TRP A 159 5.65 -25.40 4.81
CA TRP A 159 6.13 -25.30 3.43
C TRP A 159 5.11 -24.63 2.51
N GLY A 160 3.86 -25.12 2.49
CA GLY A 160 2.78 -24.51 1.73
C GLY A 160 2.54 -23.07 2.17
N ARG A 161 2.48 -22.82 3.49
CA ARG A 161 2.28 -21.47 4.03
C ARG A 161 3.39 -20.49 3.65
N ILE A 162 4.63 -20.92 3.45
CA ILE A 162 5.71 -20.03 2.97
C ILE A 162 5.42 -19.51 1.57
N TRP A 163 4.94 -20.37 0.65
CA TRP A 163 4.67 -19.95 -0.72
C TRP A 163 3.38 -19.14 -0.84
N PHE A 164 2.33 -19.50 -0.10
CA PHE A 164 1.14 -18.65 0.03
C PHE A 164 1.49 -17.31 0.70
N GLY A 165 2.38 -17.32 1.69
CA GLY A 165 2.85 -16.11 2.37
C GLY A 165 3.69 -15.23 1.45
N ALA A 166 4.49 -15.84 0.56
CA ALA A 166 5.26 -15.14 -0.46
C ALA A 166 4.33 -14.36 -1.41
N ARG A 167 3.19 -14.97 -1.79
CA ARG A 167 2.17 -14.30 -2.61
C ARG A 167 1.66 -13.03 -1.94
N ILE A 168 1.35 -13.07 -0.66
CA ILE A 168 0.85 -11.89 0.06
C ILE A 168 1.96 -10.86 0.32
N SER A 169 3.06 -11.25 0.98
CA SER A 169 4.11 -10.30 1.40
C SER A 169 4.81 -9.63 0.21
N LEU A 170 5.09 -10.35 -0.88
CA LEU A 170 5.74 -9.75 -2.06
C LEU A 170 4.79 -8.82 -2.83
N THR A 171 3.51 -9.19 -2.97
CA THR A 171 2.55 -8.35 -3.70
C THR A 171 2.18 -7.09 -2.93
N ILE A 172 2.06 -7.14 -1.60
CA ILE A 172 1.85 -5.93 -0.78
C ILE A 172 3.00 -4.94 -1.00
N GLY A 173 4.25 -5.42 -1.03
CA GLY A 173 5.41 -4.60 -1.35
C GLY A 173 5.27 -3.85 -2.69
N ILE A 174 4.83 -4.52 -3.75
CA ILE A 174 4.63 -3.91 -5.07
C ILE A 174 3.43 -2.95 -5.08
N PHE A 175 2.27 -3.37 -4.58
CA PHE A 175 1.07 -2.53 -4.66
C PHE A 175 1.18 -1.29 -3.77
N ALA A 176 1.78 -1.43 -2.58
CA ALA A 176 1.99 -0.30 -1.68
C ALA A 176 3.00 0.70 -2.25
N VAL A 177 4.12 0.25 -2.83
CA VAL A 177 5.04 1.19 -3.49
C VAL A 177 4.39 1.86 -4.70
N ALA A 178 3.58 1.14 -5.49
CA ALA A 178 2.93 1.69 -6.67
C ALA A 178 1.92 2.78 -6.30
N LEU A 179 1.10 2.54 -5.29
CA LEU A 179 0.12 3.51 -4.80
C LEU A 179 0.82 4.70 -4.11
N ALA A 180 1.83 4.46 -3.27
CA ALA A 180 2.62 5.52 -2.65
C ALA A 180 3.34 6.38 -3.69
N LEU A 181 3.87 5.77 -4.74
CA LEU A 181 4.51 6.45 -5.86
C LEU A 181 3.50 7.26 -6.67
N LEU A 182 2.32 6.73 -6.94
CA LEU A 182 1.27 7.46 -7.64
C LEU A 182 0.93 8.76 -6.88
N ILE A 183 0.68 8.66 -5.58
CA ILE A 183 0.41 9.82 -4.71
C ILE A 183 1.63 10.74 -4.68
N GLY A 184 2.83 10.18 -4.50
CA GLY A 184 4.08 10.93 -4.41
C GLY A 184 4.44 11.68 -5.70
N ILE A 185 4.24 11.08 -6.87
CA ILE A 185 4.43 11.73 -8.17
C ILE A 185 3.44 12.87 -8.34
N LEU A 186 2.16 12.63 -8.07
CA LEU A 186 1.12 13.65 -8.21
C LEU A 186 1.40 14.85 -7.28
N MET A 187 1.55 14.58 -5.99
CA MET A 187 1.74 15.62 -4.98
C MET A 187 3.11 16.30 -5.13
N GLY A 188 4.18 15.53 -5.33
CA GLY A 188 5.53 16.05 -5.52
C GLY A 188 5.67 16.89 -6.79
N SER A 189 5.00 16.51 -7.88
CA SER A 189 5.04 17.30 -9.13
C SER A 189 4.26 18.59 -9.03
N ILE A 190 3.09 18.58 -8.38
CA ILE A 190 2.32 19.80 -8.11
C ILE A 190 3.15 20.73 -7.21
N SER A 191 3.65 20.20 -6.09
CA SER A 191 4.48 20.93 -5.12
C SER A 191 5.71 21.55 -5.79
N GLY A 192 6.49 20.74 -6.51
CA GLY A 192 7.72 21.20 -7.16
C GLY A 192 7.48 22.14 -8.33
N PHE A 193 6.40 21.96 -9.11
CA PHE A 193 6.12 22.82 -10.24
C PHE A 193 5.60 24.20 -9.80
N TYR A 194 4.76 24.25 -8.76
CA TYR A 194 4.19 25.51 -8.23
C TYR A 194 5.00 26.16 -7.11
N ALA A 195 6.11 25.55 -6.65
CA ALA A 195 6.98 26.13 -5.63
C ALA A 195 7.45 27.55 -6.00
N GLY A 196 7.22 28.51 -5.10
CA GLY A 196 7.54 29.93 -5.33
C GLY A 196 6.57 30.65 -6.28
N ARG A 197 5.44 30.01 -6.66
CA ARG A 197 4.35 30.59 -7.45
C ARG A 197 3.03 30.46 -6.67
N PRO A 198 2.84 31.22 -5.58
CA PRO A 198 1.63 31.11 -4.76
C PRO A 198 0.38 31.47 -5.56
N VAL A 199 -0.69 30.70 -5.37
CA VAL A 199 -2.01 31.01 -5.94
C VAL A 199 -2.65 32.07 -5.05
N THR A 200 -2.86 33.26 -5.59
CA THR A 200 -3.42 34.38 -4.83
C THR A 200 -4.94 34.45 -4.99
N PHE A 201 -5.66 34.36 -3.89
CA PHE A 201 -7.09 34.55 -3.82
C PHE A 201 -7.38 35.90 -3.15
N SER A 202 -8.01 36.82 -3.87
CA SER A 202 -8.37 38.15 -3.36
C SER A 202 -9.89 38.27 -3.12
N ILE A 203 -10.48 37.25 -2.48
CA ILE A 203 -11.95 37.13 -2.32
C ILE A 203 -12.39 37.33 -0.85
N GLY A 204 -11.47 37.66 0.06
CA GLY A 204 -11.81 37.88 1.45
C GLY A 204 -12.71 39.10 1.65
N LEU A 205 -13.58 39.05 2.66
CA LEU A 205 -14.58 40.07 2.94
C LEU A 205 -13.97 41.43 3.32
N LEU A 206 -12.74 41.47 3.86
CA LEU A 206 -12.04 42.72 4.16
C LEU A 206 -11.33 43.33 2.93
N ASN A 207 -11.43 42.71 1.74
CA ASN A 207 -10.85 43.25 0.52
C ASN A 207 -11.76 44.35 -0.08
N PRO A 208 -11.32 45.61 -0.18
CA PRO A 208 -12.11 46.67 -0.81
C PRO A 208 -12.47 46.37 -2.27
N ARG A 209 -11.56 45.73 -3.02
CA ARG A 209 -11.78 45.35 -4.42
C ARG A 209 -12.91 44.34 -4.58
N PHE A 210 -13.11 43.48 -3.59
CA PHE A 210 -14.23 42.54 -3.59
C PHE A 210 -15.56 43.30 -3.57
N TRP A 211 -15.70 44.30 -2.72
CA TRP A 211 -16.92 45.11 -2.63
C TRP A 211 -17.13 46.06 -3.81
N GLU A 212 -16.06 46.52 -4.46
CA GLU A 212 -16.14 47.22 -5.75
C GLU A 212 -16.65 46.28 -6.85
N PHE A 213 -16.11 45.06 -6.91
CA PHE A 213 -16.54 44.04 -7.84
C PHE A 213 -18.01 43.63 -7.63
N VAL A 214 -18.44 43.44 -6.38
CA VAL A 214 -19.83 43.14 -6.02
C VAL A 214 -20.75 44.28 -6.49
N ARG A 215 -20.42 45.54 -6.15
CA ARG A 215 -21.23 46.70 -6.55
C ARG A 215 -21.27 46.93 -8.06
N GLY A 216 -20.23 46.54 -8.79
CA GLY A 216 -20.14 46.68 -10.25
C GLY A 216 -20.74 45.53 -11.06
N SER A 217 -21.22 44.47 -10.41
CA SER A 217 -21.77 43.29 -11.09
C SER A 217 -23.22 43.48 -11.56
N ARG A 218 -23.69 42.66 -12.51
CA ARG A 218 -25.02 42.84 -13.10
C ARG A 218 -26.10 42.45 -12.08
N PRO A 219 -27.29 43.07 -12.09
CA PRO A 219 -28.40 42.70 -11.21
C PRO A 219 -28.78 41.21 -11.30
N LEU A 220 -28.65 40.61 -12.48
CA LEU A 220 -28.85 39.17 -12.68
C LEU A 220 -27.82 38.31 -11.92
N ASP A 221 -26.57 38.78 -11.81
CA ASP A 221 -25.52 38.07 -11.06
C ASP A 221 -25.80 38.07 -9.56
N HIS A 222 -26.37 39.16 -9.03
CA HIS A 222 -26.84 39.25 -7.64
C HIS A 222 -27.99 38.28 -7.38
N LEU A 223 -28.95 38.18 -8.30
CA LEU A 223 -30.09 37.27 -8.21
C LEU A 223 -29.64 35.80 -8.22
N LEU A 224 -28.73 35.45 -9.14
CA LEU A 224 -28.13 34.12 -9.22
C LEU A 224 -27.32 33.77 -7.97
N ALA A 225 -26.56 34.74 -7.43
CA ALA A 225 -25.82 34.53 -6.20
C ALA A 225 -26.74 34.34 -4.98
N LEU A 226 -27.82 35.12 -4.88
CA LEU A 226 -28.82 34.96 -3.82
C LEU A 226 -29.45 33.56 -3.85
N VAL A 227 -29.85 33.08 -5.04
CA VAL A 227 -30.39 31.73 -5.21
C VAL A 227 -29.36 30.67 -4.81
N GLY A 228 -28.10 30.83 -5.21
CA GLY A 228 -27.01 29.92 -4.82
C GLY A 228 -26.78 29.87 -3.31
N LEU A 229 -26.77 31.03 -2.65
CA LEU A 229 -26.64 31.13 -1.19
C LEU A 229 -27.80 30.47 -0.44
N VAL A 230 -29.04 30.68 -0.90
CA VAL A 230 -30.24 30.08 -0.30
C VAL A 230 -30.22 28.56 -0.45
N LEU A 231 -29.88 28.04 -1.64
CA LEU A 231 -29.76 26.60 -1.87
C LEU A 231 -28.67 25.97 -1.00
N MET A 232 -27.53 26.64 -0.87
CA MET A 232 -26.44 26.17 -0.01
C MET A 232 -26.83 26.18 1.47
N ALA A 233 -27.48 27.26 1.95
CA ALA A 233 -27.97 27.35 3.31
C ALA A 233 -29.00 26.26 3.63
N ALA A 234 -29.94 25.99 2.71
CA ALA A 234 -30.91 24.92 2.84
C ALA A 234 -30.26 23.53 2.89
N LEU A 235 -29.21 23.30 2.07
CA LEU A 235 -28.44 22.06 2.06
C LEU A 235 -27.70 21.85 3.40
N LEU A 236 -26.98 22.87 3.87
CA LEU A 236 -26.25 22.83 5.14
C LEU A 236 -27.21 22.61 6.31
N TRP A 237 -28.33 23.34 6.35
CA TRP A 237 -29.38 23.15 7.33
C TRP A 237 -29.92 21.70 7.33
N GLY A 238 -30.19 21.14 6.15
CA GLY A 238 -30.62 19.75 6.00
C GLY A 238 -29.57 18.75 6.50
N MET A 239 -28.28 18.98 6.24
CA MET A 239 -27.19 18.13 6.73
C MET A 239 -27.08 18.19 8.26
N GLY A 240 -27.20 19.36 8.89
CA GLY A 240 -27.16 19.46 10.36
C GLY A 240 -28.35 18.81 11.05
N GLN A 241 -29.56 18.93 10.47
CA GLN A 241 -30.75 18.22 10.96
C GLN A 241 -30.61 16.70 10.84
N GLY A 242 -29.95 16.21 9.77
CA GLY A 242 -29.59 14.80 9.63
C GLY A 242 -28.57 14.34 10.68
N TYR A 243 -27.62 15.19 11.02
CA TYR A 243 -26.58 14.93 12.02
C TYR A 243 -27.15 14.85 13.45
N GLU A 244 -28.03 15.78 13.86
CA GLU A 244 -28.69 15.74 15.18
C GLU A 244 -29.54 14.48 15.39
N ARG A 245 -30.15 13.95 14.32
CA ARG A 245 -30.96 12.71 14.39
C ARG A 245 -30.12 11.43 14.46
N TYR A 246 -28.84 11.48 14.10
CA TYR A 246 -27.95 10.30 14.03
C TYR A 246 -27.26 9.97 15.38
N ILE A 247 -27.25 10.88 16.34
CA ILE A 247 -26.71 10.66 17.70
C ILE A 247 -27.79 10.00 18.59
N ARG A 248 -28.29 8.84 18.17
CA ARG A 248 -28.98 7.87 19.04
C ARG A 248 -28.30 6.50 18.89
N PRO A 249 -28.16 5.72 19.98
CA PRO A 249 -27.07 4.75 20.17
C PRO A 249 -27.26 3.38 19.51
N ASP A 250 -28.18 3.24 18.55
CA ASP A 250 -28.50 1.93 17.98
C ASP A 250 -27.68 1.66 16.72
N LEU A 251 -26.53 1.01 16.94
CA LEU A 251 -25.64 0.44 15.93
C LEU A 251 -26.31 -0.73 15.17
N GLN A 252 -27.23 -0.44 14.25
CA GLN A 252 -27.50 -1.33 13.11
C GLN A 252 -28.04 -0.53 11.94
N ARG A 253 -27.21 -0.38 10.88
CA ARG A 253 -27.56 -0.45 9.43
C ARG A 253 -26.51 0.24 8.57
N VAL A 254 -25.58 -0.55 8.04
CA VAL A 254 -24.64 -0.15 6.96
C VAL A 254 -25.39 0.05 5.61
N SER A 255 -26.60 -0.49 5.48
CA SER A 255 -27.41 -0.43 4.24
C SER A 255 -28.09 0.93 3.98
N THR A 256 -28.30 1.77 5.00
CA THR A 256 -28.85 3.13 4.84
C THR A 256 -27.78 4.19 4.56
N LEU A 257 -26.51 3.92 4.92
CA LEU A 257 -25.35 4.75 4.59
C LEU A 257 -24.98 4.69 3.10
N ALA A 258 -25.17 3.54 2.44
CA ALA A 258 -24.91 3.40 1.01
C ALA A 258 -26.01 4.06 0.15
N LEU A 259 -27.29 3.94 0.54
CA LEU A 259 -28.41 4.61 -0.13
C LEU A 259 -28.47 6.11 0.18
N GLY A 260 -28.16 6.51 1.43
CA GLY A 260 -28.00 7.91 1.82
C GLY A 260 -26.77 8.55 1.18
N GLY A 261 -25.67 7.80 1.05
CA GLY A 261 -24.47 8.19 0.31
C GLY A 261 -24.71 8.34 -1.20
N LEU A 262 -25.47 7.42 -1.82
CA LEU A 262 -25.92 7.56 -3.21
C LEU A 262 -26.86 8.76 -3.38
N GLY A 263 -27.78 9.01 -2.45
CA GLY A 263 -28.64 10.19 -2.45
C GLY A 263 -27.87 11.50 -2.25
N LEU A 264 -26.84 11.51 -1.40
CA LEU A 264 -25.93 12.63 -1.20
C LEU A 264 -25.07 12.87 -2.44
N VAL A 265 -24.53 11.83 -3.05
CA VAL A 265 -23.72 11.92 -4.27
C VAL A 265 -24.59 12.38 -5.44
N LEU A 266 -25.78 11.82 -5.64
CA LEU A 266 -26.73 12.27 -6.66
C LEU A 266 -27.24 13.70 -6.40
N GLY A 267 -27.43 14.06 -5.13
CA GLY A 267 -27.78 15.42 -4.69
C GLY A 267 -26.65 16.41 -4.94
N LEU A 268 -25.41 16.06 -4.61
CA LEU A 268 -24.20 16.87 -4.85
C LEU A 268 -23.86 16.97 -6.34
N VAL A 269 -24.08 15.91 -7.11
CA VAL A 269 -23.92 15.90 -8.57
C VAL A 269 -25.02 16.73 -9.22
N GLY A 270 -26.28 16.57 -8.82
CA GLY A 270 -27.40 17.38 -9.31
C GLY A 270 -27.25 18.87 -8.96
N LEU A 271 -26.86 19.17 -7.72
CA LEU A 271 -26.53 20.51 -7.28
C LEU A 271 -25.30 21.04 -8.02
N GLY A 272 -24.29 20.21 -8.26
CA GLY A 272 -23.08 20.54 -9.02
C GLY A 272 -23.37 20.87 -10.48
N VAL A 273 -24.28 20.13 -11.13
CA VAL A 273 -24.75 20.40 -12.49
C VAL A 273 -25.58 21.68 -12.53
N LEU A 274 -26.50 21.88 -11.57
CA LEU A 274 -27.29 23.10 -11.44
C LEU A 274 -26.40 24.34 -11.20
N MET A 275 -25.43 24.21 -10.30
CA MET A 275 -24.41 25.23 -10.02
C MET A 275 -23.52 25.47 -11.24
N TYR A 276 -23.10 24.43 -11.97
CA TYR A 276 -22.30 24.60 -13.18
C TYR A 276 -23.02 25.45 -14.24
N PHE A 277 -24.30 25.20 -14.49
CA PHE A 277 -25.08 25.97 -15.46
C PHE A 277 -25.43 27.39 -14.99
N LEU A 278 -25.71 27.59 -13.69
CA LEU A 278 -26.13 28.89 -13.14
C LEU A 278 -24.95 29.80 -12.72
N VAL A 279 -23.87 29.22 -12.20
CA VAL A 279 -22.80 29.93 -11.49
C VAL A 279 -21.59 30.15 -12.37
N TRP A 280 -21.23 29.20 -13.24
CA TRP A 280 -19.95 29.28 -13.96
C TRP A 280 -19.90 30.42 -14.99
N ARG A 281 -21.06 30.99 -15.32
CA ARG A 281 -21.19 32.21 -16.13
C ARG A 281 -20.93 33.51 -15.36
N SER A 282 -21.15 33.56 -14.04
CA SER A 282 -20.97 34.79 -13.27
C SER A 282 -19.80 34.67 -12.29
N HIS A 283 -18.90 35.66 -12.32
CA HIS A 283 -17.78 35.72 -11.39
C HIS A 283 -18.26 36.00 -9.95
N LEU A 284 -19.38 36.71 -9.79
CA LEU A 284 -19.95 37.06 -8.48
C LEU A 284 -20.54 35.83 -7.78
N ALA A 285 -21.33 35.02 -8.48
CA ALA A 285 -21.91 33.83 -7.86
C ALA A 285 -20.81 32.85 -7.44
N ARG A 286 -19.73 32.70 -8.22
CA ARG A 286 -18.56 31.89 -7.82
C ARG A 286 -17.94 32.38 -6.52
N ALA A 287 -17.73 33.69 -6.40
CA ALA A 287 -17.12 34.28 -5.21
C ALA A 287 -18.01 34.14 -3.96
N LEU A 288 -19.31 34.39 -4.08
CA LEU A 288 -20.25 34.26 -2.96
C LEU A 288 -20.49 32.80 -2.55
N LEU A 289 -20.47 31.86 -3.50
CA LEU A 289 -20.55 30.44 -3.18
C LEU A 289 -19.30 29.93 -2.46
N TRP A 290 -18.12 30.40 -2.87
CA TRP A 290 -16.89 30.12 -2.14
C TRP A 290 -16.98 30.56 -0.68
N LEU A 291 -17.46 31.79 -0.43
CA LEU A 291 -17.71 32.28 0.93
C LEU A 291 -18.74 31.42 1.68
N SER A 292 -19.81 30.99 1.00
CA SER A 292 -20.82 30.12 1.60
C SER A 292 -20.32 28.71 1.93
N ALA A 293 -19.42 28.16 1.11
CA ALA A 293 -18.82 26.85 1.33
C ALA A 293 -17.93 26.88 2.58
N TRP A 294 -17.11 27.93 2.73
CA TRP A 294 -16.31 28.13 3.95
C TRP A 294 -17.16 28.43 5.18
N GLY A 295 -18.22 29.23 5.04
CA GLY A 295 -19.20 29.45 6.11
C GLY A 295 -19.90 28.16 6.54
N GLY A 296 -20.27 27.32 5.59
CA GLY A 296 -20.83 26.00 5.83
C GLY A 296 -19.85 25.04 6.50
N MET A 297 -18.59 25.05 6.07
CA MET A 297 -17.52 24.27 6.70
C MET A 297 -17.29 24.71 8.16
N ALA A 298 -17.28 26.02 8.44
CA ALA A 298 -17.19 26.54 9.80
C ALA A 298 -18.39 26.10 10.65
N TRP A 299 -19.60 26.14 10.11
CA TRP A 299 -20.81 25.73 10.82
C TRP A 299 -20.83 24.22 11.11
N LEU A 300 -20.46 23.37 10.13
CA LEU A 300 -20.33 21.92 10.33
C LEU A 300 -19.27 21.60 11.38
N LEU A 301 -18.12 22.26 11.31
CA LEU A 301 -17.05 22.11 12.28
C LEU A 301 -17.51 22.54 13.68
N TRP A 302 -18.20 23.68 13.79
CA TRP A 302 -18.79 24.15 15.04
C TRP A 302 -19.74 23.11 15.64
N ILE A 303 -20.69 22.58 14.86
CA ILE A 303 -21.63 21.55 15.34
C ILE A 303 -20.91 20.28 15.76
N THR A 304 -19.90 19.85 15.00
CA THR A 304 -19.13 18.64 15.31
C THR A 304 -18.37 18.81 16.64
N VAL A 305 -17.66 19.94 16.80
CA VAL A 305 -16.92 20.26 18.02
C VAL A 305 -17.87 20.42 19.20
N TRP A 306 -19.01 21.10 19.00
CA TRP A 306 -20.03 21.30 20.02
C TRP A 306 -20.66 19.98 20.47
N GLY A 307 -21.04 19.10 19.53
CA GLY A 307 -21.59 17.78 19.83
C GLY A 307 -20.58 16.90 20.58
N PHE A 308 -19.31 16.93 20.16
CA PHE A 308 -18.24 16.22 20.85
C PHE A 308 -18.00 16.76 22.26
N TRP A 309 -18.01 18.09 22.43
CA TRP A 309 -17.89 18.76 23.73
C TRP A 309 -19.02 18.37 24.68
N GLN A 310 -20.23 18.16 24.17
CA GLN A 310 -21.36 17.69 24.98
C GLN A 310 -21.27 16.20 25.35
N SER A 311 -20.69 15.38 24.46
CA SER A 311 -20.56 13.92 24.66
C SER A 311 -19.36 13.50 25.51
N SER A 312 -18.31 14.34 25.57
CA SER A 312 -17.03 14.01 26.18
C SER A 312 -16.81 14.83 27.46
N ARG A 313 -16.45 14.19 28.59
CA ARG A 313 -16.31 14.86 29.90
C ARG A 313 -14.88 14.95 30.45
N GLY A 314 -13.88 14.74 29.60
CA GLY A 314 -12.46 14.67 29.99
C GLY A 314 -11.52 15.47 29.10
N LEU A 315 -10.24 15.10 29.12
CA LEU A 315 -9.15 15.77 28.40
C LEU A 315 -9.36 15.76 26.86
N GLU A 316 -10.07 14.75 26.35
CA GLU A 316 -10.48 14.64 24.95
C GLU A 316 -11.36 15.83 24.49
N ALA A 317 -12.30 16.27 25.34
CA ALA A 317 -13.18 17.40 25.01
C ALA A 317 -12.39 18.71 24.88
N ILE A 318 -11.41 18.89 25.76
CA ILE A 318 -10.51 20.06 25.74
C ILE A 318 -9.67 20.04 24.46
N ILE A 319 -9.08 18.89 24.10
CA ILE A 319 -8.31 18.74 22.86
C ILE A 319 -9.19 19.03 21.64
N ALA A 320 -10.36 18.42 21.55
CA ALA A 320 -11.29 18.65 20.45
C ALA A 320 -11.75 20.11 20.36
N GLY A 321 -11.99 20.77 21.50
CA GLY A 321 -12.32 22.19 21.56
C GLY A 321 -11.17 23.08 21.10
N LEU A 322 -9.91 22.78 21.47
CA LEU A 322 -8.73 23.50 21.00
C LEU A 322 -8.52 23.33 19.50
N ILE A 323 -8.62 22.09 18.99
CA ILE A 323 -8.55 21.80 17.55
C ILE A 323 -9.67 22.56 16.83
N GLY A 324 -10.89 22.51 17.35
CA GLY A 324 -12.04 23.22 16.83
C GLY A 324 -11.82 24.73 16.75
N ALA A 325 -11.29 25.34 17.82
CA ALA A 325 -10.99 26.77 17.88
C ALA A 325 -9.92 27.18 16.86
N VAL A 326 -8.85 26.39 16.73
CA VAL A 326 -7.79 26.63 15.73
C VAL A 326 -8.34 26.55 14.31
N LEU A 327 -9.12 25.51 14.02
CA LEU A 327 -9.72 25.30 12.71
C LEU A 327 -10.75 26.39 12.37
N LEU A 328 -11.61 26.77 13.32
CA LEU A 328 -12.56 27.89 13.14
C LEU A 328 -11.83 29.22 12.95
N GLY A 329 -10.75 29.45 13.70
CA GLY A 329 -9.88 30.62 13.52
C GLY A 329 -9.24 30.65 12.13
N ALA A 330 -8.76 29.51 11.64
CA ALA A 330 -8.22 29.38 10.29
C ALA A 330 -9.27 29.63 9.21
N ILE A 331 -10.50 29.11 9.37
CA ILE A 331 -11.61 29.38 8.45
C ILE A 331 -11.99 30.87 8.49
N GLY A 332 -12.04 31.47 9.69
CA GLY A 332 -12.28 32.90 9.86
C GLY A 332 -11.21 33.76 9.16
N TYR A 333 -9.95 33.38 9.29
CA TYR A 333 -8.85 34.00 8.55
C TYR A 333 -9.05 33.89 7.03
N ILE A 334 -9.43 32.71 6.54
CA ILE A 334 -9.70 32.48 5.10
C ILE A 334 -10.91 33.27 4.58
N LEU A 335 -11.92 33.52 5.42
CA LEU A 335 -13.11 34.29 5.05
C LEU A 335 -12.87 35.80 5.07
N LEU A 336 -12.14 36.28 6.08
CA LEU A 336 -12.02 37.70 6.36
C LEU A 336 -10.83 38.34 5.65
N TRP A 337 -9.68 37.66 5.55
CA TRP A 337 -8.42 38.32 5.20
C TRP A 337 -8.38 38.79 3.73
N PRO A 338 -7.90 40.02 3.43
CA PRO A 338 -8.05 40.64 2.10
C PRO A 338 -7.41 39.87 0.94
N ARG A 339 -6.29 39.19 1.19
CA ARG A 339 -5.54 38.40 0.20
C ARG A 339 -5.01 37.15 0.86
N ILE A 340 -5.29 36.01 0.25
CA ILE A 340 -4.83 34.71 0.72
C ILE A 340 -3.89 34.16 -0.34
N GLU A 341 -2.65 33.98 0.05
CA GLU A 341 -1.63 33.39 -0.80
C GLU A 341 -1.54 31.91 -0.43
N LEU A 342 -2.10 31.05 -1.28
CA LEU A 342 -1.97 29.61 -1.13
C LEU A 342 -0.74 29.15 -1.89
N ASP A 343 0.35 28.97 -1.16
CA ASP A 343 1.51 28.25 -1.68
C ASP A 343 1.26 26.74 -1.60
N LEU A 344 0.92 26.14 -2.74
CA LEU A 344 0.66 24.70 -2.86
C LEU A 344 1.85 23.88 -2.38
N ASP A 345 3.07 24.39 -2.59
CA ASP A 345 4.28 23.72 -2.16
C ASP A 345 4.36 23.64 -0.64
N THR A 346 4.18 24.77 0.03
CA THR A 346 4.11 24.83 1.49
C THR A 346 3.00 23.95 2.03
N ILE A 347 1.79 23.98 1.50
CA ILE A 347 0.66 23.18 2.01
C ILE A 347 0.98 21.67 1.94
N ILE A 348 1.43 21.19 0.78
CA ILE A 348 1.74 19.77 0.59
C ILE A 348 2.94 19.37 1.46
N MET A 349 4.01 20.17 1.49
CA MET A 349 5.20 19.85 2.28
C MET A 349 4.94 19.93 3.79
N ARG A 350 4.13 20.89 4.26
CA ARG A 350 3.70 20.94 5.67
C ARG A 350 2.86 19.72 6.04
N ALA A 351 1.96 19.26 5.17
CA ALA A 351 1.20 18.03 5.43
C ALA A 351 2.13 16.80 5.55
N VAL A 352 3.12 16.69 4.65
CA VAL A 352 4.15 15.64 4.72
C VAL A 352 4.98 15.74 6.01
N GLU A 353 5.38 16.95 6.42
CA GLU A 353 6.15 17.17 7.65
C GLU A 353 5.35 16.83 8.90
N VAL A 354 4.05 17.16 8.94
CA VAL A 354 3.16 16.78 10.04
C VAL A 354 3.03 15.27 10.16
N LEU A 355 2.84 14.57 9.04
CA LEU A 355 2.79 13.10 9.04
C LEU A 355 4.12 12.50 9.49
N ALA A 356 5.25 13.02 8.99
CA ALA A 356 6.59 12.55 9.33
C ALA A 356 7.03 12.88 10.77
N ALA A 357 6.33 13.80 11.46
CA ALA A 357 6.58 14.07 12.87
C ALA A 357 6.09 12.92 13.78
N ILE A 358 5.16 12.10 13.29
CA ILE A 358 4.67 10.90 13.98
C ILE A 358 5.58 9.74 13.58
N PRO A 359 6.13 8.94 14.51
CA PRO A 359 6.95 7.81 14.12
C PRO A 359 6.13 6.78 13.33
N ASP A 360 6.66 6.34 12.18
CA ASP A 360 5.95 5.53 11.18
C ASP A 360 5.23 4.32 11.79
N LEU A 361 5.91 3.56 12.65
CA LEU A 361 5.35 2.37 13.28
C LEU A 361 4.13 2.69 14.15
N PHE A 362 4.14 3.77 14.92
CA PHE A 362 2.98 4.18 15.72
C PHE A 362 1.82 4.63 14.82
N LEU A 363 2.11 5.37 13.75
CA LEU A 363 1.07 5.79 12.81
C LEU A 363 0.43 4.58 12.12
N LEU A 364 1.24 3.60 11.69
CA LEU A 364 0.74 2.36 11.10
C LEU A 364 -0.10 1.54 12.08
N ILE A 365 0.29 1.46 13.36
CA ILE A 365 -0.50 0.78 14.41
C ILE A 365 -1.84 1.48 14.60
N ILE A 366 -1.84 2.80 14.80
CA ILE A 366 -3.05 3.60 15.03
C ILE A 366 -4.03 3.41 13.86
N LEU A 367 -3.54 3.52 12.62
CA LEU A 367 -4.38 3.36 11.43
C LEU A 367 -4.86 1.92 11.24
N SER A 368 -4.03 0.91 11.58
CA SER A 368 -4.41 -0.50 11.42
C SER A 368 -5.46 -0.95 12.43
N VAL A 369 -5.48 -0.38 13.64
CA VAL A 369 -6.51 -0.64 14.66
C VAL A 369 -7.90 -0.19 14.20
N LEU A 370 -7.99 0.76 13.27
CA LEU A 370 -9.26 1.19 12.67
C LEU A 370 -9.87 0.12 11.74
N ILE A 371 -9.11 -0.91 11.36
CA ILE A 371 -9.60 -2.02 10.53
C ILE A 371 -10.42 -2.98 11.40
N PRO A 372 -11.70 -3.26 11.07
CA PRO A 372 -12.49 -4.23 11.82
C PRO A 372 -11.89 -5.64 11.79
N MET A 373 -12.12 -6.42 12.84
CA MET A 373 -11.57 -7.78 12.95
C MET A 373 -12.18 -8.76 11.93
N GLU A 374 -13.41 -8.52 11.48
CA GLU A 374 -14.22 -9.44 10.65
C GLU A 374 -14.27 -9.04 9.17
N VAL A 375 -13.16 -8.52 8.62
CA VAL A 375 -13.09 -8.20 7.18
C VAL A 375 -12.56 -9.38 6.36
N PRO A 376 -13.07 -9.59 5.12
CA PRO A 376 -12.50 -10.59 4.23
C PRO A 376 -11.00 -10.35 3.98
N PRO A 377 -10.18 -11.40 3.78
CA PRO A 377 -8.73 -11.26 3.59
C PRO A 377 -8.33 -10.30 2.46
N ALA A 378 -9.06 -10.34 1.34
CA ALA A 378 -8.83 -9.44 0.20
C ALA A 378 -9.07 -7.96 0.56
N VAL A 379 -10.07 -7.68 1.39
CA VAL A 379 -10.36 -6.30 1.84
C VAL A 379 -9.27 -5.84 2.81
N ARG A 380 -8.87 -6.70 3.76
CA ARG A 380 -7.76 -6.41 4.68
C ARG A 380 -6.46 -6.13 3.93
N PHE A 381 -6.15 -6.91 2.90
CA PHE A 381 -5.01 -6.68 2.02
C PHE A 381 -5.02 -5.26 1.42
N VAL A 382 -6.14 -4.84 0.83
CA VAL A 382 -6.28 -3.50 0.23
C VAL A 382 -6.13 -2.39 1.28
N LEU A 383 -6.70 -2.59 2.47
CA LEU A 383 -6.57 -1.63 3.58
C LEU A 383 -5.13 -1.50 4.05
N VAL A 384 -4.42 -2.62 4.28
CA VAL A 384 -2.99 -2.61 4.66
C VAL A 384 -2.14 -1.92 3.61
N VAL A 385 -2.35 -2.22 2.32
CA VAL A 385 -1.67 -1.54 1.19
C VAL A 385 -1.94 -0.04 1.24
N THR A 386 -3.18 0.37 1.46
CA THR A 386 -3.59 1.78 1.52
C THR A 386 -2.92 2.51 2.68
N ILE A 387 -2.92 1.90 3.88
CA ILE A 387 -2.29 2.46 5.09
C ILE A 387 -0.78 2.62 4.87
N LEU A 388 -0.09 1.56 4.42
CA LEU A 388 1.35 1.62 4.16
C LEU A 388 1.68 2.72 3.15
N SER A 389 0.87 2.84 2.09
CA SER A 389 1.06 3.87 1.04
C SER A 389 0.83 5.28 1.57
N PHE A 390 -0.22 5.47 2.38
CA PHE A 390 -0.57 6.74 3.00
C PHE A 390 0.48 7.23 4.01
N VAL A 391 1.20 6.32 4.67
CA VAL A 391 2.29 6.72 5.57
C VAL A 391 3.55 7.08 4.78
N ASN A 392 3.86 6.35 3.70
CA ASN A 392 5.16 6.45 3.03
C ASN A 392 5.20 7.36 1.78
N TRP A 393 4.06 7.85 1.27
CA TRP A 393 4.05 8.70 0.05
C TRP A 393 4.82 10.01 0.22
N GLY A 394 4.90 10.57 1.44
CA GLY A 394 5.52 11.87 1.69
C GLY A 394 7.02 11.88 1.38
N GLY A 395 7.73 10.79 1.70
CA GLY A 395 9.12 10.61 1.32
C GLY A 395 9.33 10.64 -0.20
N LEU A 396 8.50 9.90 -0.94
CA LEU A 396 8.52 9.88 -2.40
C LEU A 396 8.13 11.25 -3.00
N ALA A 397 7.15 11.93 -2.42
CA ALA A 397 6.72 13.27 -2.85
C ALA A 397 7.84 14.30 -2.73
N ARG A 398 8.57 14.31 -1.61
CA ARG A 398 9.68 15.22 -1.37
C ARG A 398 10.79 15.06 -2.40
N ILE A 399 11.06 13.81 -2.77
CA ILE A 399 12.06 13.47 -3.77
C ILE A 399 11.61 13.91 -5.18
N ILE A 400 10.36 13.64 -5.56
CA ILE A 400 9.85 14.08 -6.86
C ILE A 400 9.79 15.60 -6.95
N ARG A 401 9.38 16.26 -5.87
CA ARG A 401 9.43 17.71 -5.75
C ARG A 401 10.82 18.26 -6.06
N SER A 402 11.88 17.70 -5.47
CA SER A 402 13.25 18.18 -5.73
C SER A 402 13.68 18.02 -7.18
N GLN A 403 13.29 16.91 -7.82
CA GLN A 403 13.60 16.68 -9.24
C GLN A 403 12.81 17.62 -10.16
N VAL A 404 11.52 17.82 -9.87
CA VAL A 404 10.63 18.71 -10.63
C VAL A 404 11.09 20.17 -10.51
N LEU A 405 11.52 20.60 -9.33
CA LEU A 405 12.14 21.91 -9.10
C LEU A 405 13.37 22.12 -9.98
N GLN A 406 14.20 21.09 -10.17
CA GLN A 406 15.37 21.19 -11.02
C GLN A 406 15.00 21.23 -12.51
N LEU A 407 14.10 20.33 -12.94
CA LEU A 407 13.75 20.15 -14.34
C LEU A 407 12.90 21.29 -14.91
N ARG A 408 12.07 21.94 -14.09
CA ARG A 408 11.24 23.08 -14.54
C ARG A 408 12.06 24.32 -14.89
N GLU A 409 13.25 24.46 -14.31
CA GLU A 409 14.15 25.60 -14.56
C GLU A 409 15.04 25.38 -15.80
N MET A 410 14.95 24.20 -16.43
CA MET A 410 15.73 23.90 -17.64
C MET A 410 15.13 24.56 -18.88
N GLU A 411 15.99 24.84 -19.87
CA GLU A 411 15.65 25.57 -21.10
C GLU A 411 14.45 24.96 -21.86
N PHE A 412 14.33 23.63 -21.90
CA PHE A 412 13.22 22.98 -22.60
C PHE A 412 11.86 23.25 -21.94
N ALA A 413 11.81 23.38 -20.61
CA ALA A 413 10.58 23.65 -19.87
C ALA A 413 10.17 25.12 -20.02
N GLN A 414 11.15 26.03 -19.93
CA GLN A 414 10.94 27.46 -20.16
C GLN A 414 10.52 27.75 -21.60
N ALA A 415 11.14 27.08 -22.58
CA ALA A 415 10.76 27.19 -23.99
C ALA A 415 9.31 26.72 -24.24
N ALA A 416 8.91 25.59 -23.64
CA ALA A 416 7.53 25.12 -23.74
C ALA A 416 6.54 26.13 -23.14
N GLN A 417 6.88 26.75 -22.01
CA GLN A 417 6.07 27.81 -21.40
C GLN A 417 5.99 29.06 -22.30
N ALA A 418 7.11 29.49 -22.90
CA ALA A 418 7.16 30.62 -23.83
C ALA A 418 6.33 30.39 -25.11
N LEU A 419 6.20 29.13 -25.54
CA LEU A 419 5.34 28.70 -26.64
C LEU A 419 3.86 28.56 -26.24
N GLY A 420 3.49 28.92 -25.01
CA GLY A 420 2.11 28.90 -24.51
C GLY A 420 1.60 27.50 -24.13
N ALA A 421 2.48 26.53 -23.86
CA ALA A 421 2.04 25.24 -23.32
C ALA A 421 1.47 25.43 -21.91
N GLY A 422 0.30 24.83 -21.63
CA GLY A 422 -0.28 24.84 -20.29
C GLY A 422 0.52 24.01 -19.29
N ASP A 423 0.48 24.39 -18.01
CA ASP A 423 1.24 23.78 -16.90
C ASP A 423 1.17 22.25 -16.88
N ALA A 424 -0.04 21.67 -16.95
CA ALA A 424 -0.23 20.22 -16.94
C ALA A 424 0.47 19.52 -18.13
N ARG A 425 0.50 20.17 -19.30
CA ARG A 425 1.19 19.66 -20.49
C ARG A 425 2.71 19.71 -20.29
N ILE A 426 3.22 20.79 -19.69
CA ILE A 426 4.64 20.92 -19.35
C ILE A 426 5.05 19.82 -18.36
N ILE A 427 4.28 19.64 -17.28
CA ILE A 427 4.53 18.63 -16.26
C ILE A 427 4.57 17.22 -16.89
N ILE A 428 3.50 16.82 -17.59
CA ILE A 428 3.35 15.44 -18.05
C ILE A 428 4.28 15.11 -19.23
N ARG A 429 4.47 16.05 -20.16
CA ARG A 429 5.18 15.77 -21.42
C ARG A 429 6.65 16.13 -21.40
N HIS A 430 7.07 17.05 -20.53
CA HIS A 430 8.44 17.58 -20.53
C HIS A 430 9.17 17.35 -19.21
N VAL A 431 8.50 17.50 -18.06
CA VAL A 431 9.16 17.40 -16.75
C VAL A 431 9.18 15.97 -16.22
N LEU A 432 8.02 15.31 -16.09
CA LEU A 432 7.91 13.95 -15.54
C LEU A 432 8.75 12.91 -16.29
N PRO A 433 8.85 12.93 -17.64
CA PRO A 433 9.72 11.99 -18.34
C PRO A 433 11.20 12.11 -17.94
N GLY A 434 11.63 13.30 -17.51
CA GLY A 434 12.98 13.53 -16.99
C GLY A 434 13.24 12.88 -15.63
N THR A 435 12.20 12.48 -14.88
CA THR A 435 12.34 11.84 -13.56
C THR A 435 12.29 10.31 -13.61
N TYR A 436 11.99 9.69 -14.76
CA TYR A 436 11.77 8.24 -14.88
C TYR A 436 12.95 7.39 -14.42
N THR A 437 14.18 7.77 -14.79
CA THR A 437 15.39 7.07 -14.34
C THR A 437 15.48 7.03 -12.82
N TYR A 438 15.24 8.16 -12.18
CA TYR A 438 15.26 8.27 -10.72
C TYR A 438 14.12 7.46 -10.09
N LEU A 439 12.91 7.57 -10.65
CA LEU A 439 11.71 6.88 -10.19
C LEU A 439 11.89 5.36 -10.18
N ILE A 440 12.45 4.81 -11.26
CA ILE A 440 12.72 3.37 -11.38
C ILE A 440 13.61 2.89 -10.23
N VAL A 441 14.69 3.62 -9.94
CA VAL A 441 15.61 3.29 -8.84
C VAL A 441 14.93 3.43 -7.48
N ALA A 442 14.24 4.55 -7.25
CA ALA A 442 13.57 4.84 -5.99
C ALA A 442 12.51 3.77 -5.64
N VAL A 443 11.73 3.32 -6.63
CA VAL A 443 10.74 2.25 -6.45
C VAL A 443 11.42 0.96 -6.02
N THR A 444 12.49 0.54 -6.71
CA THR A 444 13.17 -0.72 -6.36
C THR A 444 13.76 -0.73 -4.95
N LEU A 445 14.28 0.40 -4.48
CA LEU A 445 14.83 0.54 -3.14
C LEU A 445 13.77 0.75 -2.06
N ALA A 446 12.56 1.19 -2.42
CA ALA A 446 11.45 1.37 -1.49
C ALA A 446 10.72 0.06 -1.18
N ILE A 447 10.60 -0.87 -2.15
CA ILE A 447 9.87 -2.14 -1.97
C ILE A 447 10.29 -2.93 -0.72
N PRO A 448 11.59 -3.10 -0.40
CA PRO A 448 12.01 -3.75 0.85
C PRO A 448 11.40 -3.15 2.11
N GLY A 449 11.32 -1.81 2.18
CA GLY A 449 10.72 -1.10 3.31
C GLY A 449 9.23 -1.42 3.45
N PHE A 450 8.50 -1.51 2.34
CA PHE A 450 7.08 -1.92 2.35
C PHE A 450 6.88 -3.38 2.75
N ILE A 451 7.75 -4.29 2.30
CA ILE A 451 7.71 -5.71 2.70
C ILE A 451 7.94 -5.84 4.22
N LEU A 452 8.94 -5.11 4.75
CA LEU A 452 9.22 -5.09 6.19
C LEU A 452 8.09 -4.42 6.98
N GLY A 453 7.48 -3.36 6.46
CA GLY A 453 6.33 -2.69 7.08
C GLY A 453 5.11 -3.60 7.18
N GLU A 454 4.77 -4.31 6.10
CA GLU A 454 3.72 -5.34 6.13
C GLU A 454 4.06 -6.46 7.08
N SER A 455 5.27 -7.03 6.98
CA SER A 455 5.70 -8.15 7.81
C SER A 455 5.69 -7.75 9.28
N GLY A 456 6.11 -6.53 9.61
CA GLY A 456 6.08 -5.98 10.96
C GLY A 456 4.65 -5.82 11.49
N LEU A 457 3.73 -5.28 10.70
CA LEU A 457 2.33 -5.16 11.11
C LEU A 457 1.66 -6.52 11.30
N SER A 458 1.86 -7.45 10.36
CA SER A 458 1.32 -8.81 10.43
C SER A 458 1.94 -9.60 11.59
N PHE A 459 3.22 -9.38 11.88
CA PHE A 459 3.90 -9.94 13.04
C PHE A 459 3.29 -9.46 14.36
N LEU A 460 2.91 -8.19 14.45
CA LEU A 460 2.20 -7.60 15.60
C LEU A 460 0.70 -7.95 15.65
N GLY A 461 0.18 -8.71 14.67
CA GLY A 461 -1.23 -9.06 14.58
C GLY A 461 -2.15 -7.94 14.07
N LEU A 462 -1.58 -6.84 13.56
CA LEU A 462 -2.32 -5.67 13.07
C LEU A 462 -2.36 -5.60 11.53
N GLY A 463 -1.58 -6.43 10.85
CA GLY A 463 -1.54 -6.54 9.39
C GLY A 463 -2.50 -7.62 8.87
N ILE A 464 -1.97 -8.50 8.03
CA ILE A 464 -2.67 -9.68 7.52
C ILE A 464 -2.92 -10.65 8.67
N GLN A 465 -4.13 -11.21 8.72
CA GLN A 465 -4.51 -12.21 9.71
C GLN A 465 -5.18 -13.40 9.00
N GLU A 466 -5.37 -14.46 9.78
CA GLU A 466 -6.06 -15.69 9.38
C GLU A 466 -7.47 -15.39 8.82
N PRO A 467 -7.96 -16.15 7.82
CA PRO A 467 -7.41 -17.41 7.29
C PRO A 467 -6.24 -17.25 6.29
N ALA A 468 -5.93 -16.03 5.84
CA ALA A 468 -4.81 -15.81 4.92
C ALA A 468 -3.46 -15.88 5.64
N THR A 469 -2.41 -16.19 4.88
CA THR A 469 -1.04 -16.23 5.42
C THR A 469 -0.11 -15.17 4.82
N SER A 470 0.76 -14.61 5.65
CA SER A 470 1.89 -13.75 5.23
C SER A 470 3.15 -14.13 6.01
N TRP A 471 4.34 -13.75 5.53
CA TRP A 471 5.57 -14.14 6.22
C TRP A 471 5.68 -13.53 7.63
N GLY A 472 5.21 -12.29 7.82
CA GLY A 472 5.13 -11.67 9.14
C GLY A 472 4.19 -12.41 10.09
N LEU A 473 3.00 -12.81 9.60
CA LEU A 473 2.04 -13.57 10.39
C LEU A 473 2.59 -14.96 10.78
N MET A 474 3.33 -15.62 9.90
CA MET A 474 3.97 -16.90 10.23
C MET A 474 5.04 -16.73 11.31
N LEU A 475 5.80 -15.63 11.26
CA LEU A 475 6.85 -15.36 12.24
C LEU A 475 6.30 -15.03 13.64
N SER A 476 5.08 -14.47 13.74
CA SER A 476 4.43 -14.23 15.05
C SER A 476 4.19 -15.53 15.83
N LYS A 477 4.01 -16.66 15.11
CA LYS A 477 3.88 -18.00 15.72
C LYS A 477 5.17 -18.43 16.41
N ALA A 478 6.33 -18.13 15.82
CA ALA A 478 7.61 -18.38 16.47
C ALA A 478 7.74 -17.55 17.76
N GLN A 479 7.41 -16.24 17.69
CA GLN A 479 7.45 -15.36 18.86
C GLN A 479 6.58 -15.86 20.00
N ALA A 480 5.36 -16.34 19.71
CA ALA A 480 4.43 -16.86 20.71
C ALA A 480 4.98 -18.07 21.48
N THR A 481 5.91 -18.83 20.89
CA THR A 481 6.57 -19.99 21.53
C THR A 481 7.84 -19.62 22.31
N GLY A 482 8.27 -18.36 22.26
CA GLY A 482 9.44 -17.85 22.99
C GLY A 482 10.73 -18.59 22.63
N ILE A 483 11.53 -18.93 23.65
CA ILE A 483 12.84 -19.58 23.47
C ILE A 483 12.73 -20.96 22.81
N THR A 484 11.61 -21.67 22.99
CA THR A 484 11.40 -23.01 22.41
C THR A 484 11.36 -22.99 20.89
N ALA A 485 11.10 -21.83 20.26
CA ALA A 485 11.23 -21.65 18.82
C ALA A 485 12.63 -21.99 18.31
N PHE A 486 13.68 -21.70 19.08
CA PHE A 486 15.07 -21.88 18.64
C PHE A 486 15.58 -23.30 18.84
N SER A 487 15.18 -23.95 19.94
CA SER A 487 15.68 -25.27 20.33
C SER A 487 14.79 -26.42 19.88
N GLU A 488 13.46 -26.27 19.97
CA GLU A 488 12.51 -27.35 19.73
C GLU A 488 11.79 -27.20 18.39
N ARG A 489 11.53 -25.96 17.95
CA ARG A 489 10.69 -25.65 16.79
C ARG A 489 11.34 -24.70 15.77
N PRO A 490 12.59 -24.94 15.36
CA PRO A 490 13.35 -24.00 14.52
C PRO A 490 12.72 -23.75 13.15
N TRP A 491 11.87 -24.64 12.66
CA TRP A 491 11.17 -24.47 11.38
C TRP A 491 10.20 -23.28 11.38
N LEU A 492 9.71 -22.82 12.53
CA LEU A 492 8.87 -21.63 12.62
C LEU A 492 9.63 -20.33 12.29
N LEU A 493 10.97 -20.36 12.28
CA LEU A 493 11.82 -19.21 11.95
C LEU A 493 12.11 -19.07 10.45
N ILE A 494 11.76 -20.08 9.63
CA ILE A 494 11.97 -20.08 8.18
C ILE A 494 11.38 -18.84 7.48
N PRO A 495 10.19 -18.31 7.82
CA PRO A 495 9.66 -17.10 7.20
C PRO A 495 10.61 -15.90 7.32
N GLY A 496 11.33 -15.77 8.44
CA GLY A 496 12.31 -14.71 8.65
C GLY A 496 13.47 -14.78 7.65
N PHE A 497 13.91 -15.98 7.29
CA PHE A 497 14.93 -16.19 6.26
C PHE A 497 14.42 -15.78 4.87
N PHE A 498 13.16 -16.07 4.54
CA PHE A 498 12.54 -15.63 3.29
C PHE A 498 12.40 -14.11 3.20
N ILE A 499 11.98 -13.45 4.29
CA ILE A 499 11.95 -11.98 4.38
C ILE A 499 13.36 -11.42 4.13
N LEU A 500 14.38 -11.94 4.83
CA LEU A 500 15.76 -11.50 4.69
C LEU A 500 16.25 -11.63 3.24
N LEU A 501 16.06 -12.79 2.62
CA LEU A 501 16.45 -13.03 1.23
C LEU A 501 15.71 -12.11 0.26
N ALA A 502 14.41 -11.90 0.44
CA ALA A 502 13.64 -11.00 -0.42
C ALA A 502 14.15 -9.56 -0.33
N VAL A 503 14.38 -9.06 0.88
CA VAL A 503 14.90 -7.71 1.14
C VAL A 503 16.30 -7.53 0.53
N LEU A 504 17.21 -8.48 0.76
CA LEU A 504 18.56 -8.44 0.17
C LEU A 504 18.50 -8.50 -1.36
N ALA A 505 17.66 -9.36 -1.92
CA ALA A 505 17.55 -9.53 -3.36
C ALA A 505 17.01 -8.26 -4.05
N TYR A 506 16.05 -7.57 -3.44
CA TYR A 506 15.58 -6.27 -3.91
C TYR A 506 16.63 -5.17 -3.81
N ASN A 507 17.36 -5.09 -2.70
CA ASN A 507 18.44 -4.12 -2.55
C ASN A 507 19.53 -4.32 -3.61
N PHE A 508 20.01 -5.57 -3.79
CA PHE A 508 21.00 -5.89 -4.82
C PHE A 508 20.50 -5.60 -6.24
N MET A 509 19.22 -5.90 -6.51
CA MET A 509 18.61 -5.58 -7.80
C MET A 509 18.50 -4.05 -8.01
N GLY A 510 18.11 -3.30 -6.98
CA GLY A 510 17.97 -1.85 -7.01
C GLY A 510 19.31 -1.13 -7.22
N ASP A 511 20.37 -1.56 -6.53
CA ASP A 511 21.72 -1.02 -6.73
C ASP A 511 22.23 -1.28 -8.14
N GLY A 512 22.06 -2.49 -8.66
CA GLY A 512 22.43 -2.80 -10.04
C GLY A 512 21.63 -2.00 -11.08
N LEU A 513 20.36 -1.72 -10.80
CA LEU A 513 19.51 -0.91 -11.67
C LEU A 513 19.91 0.57 -11.63
N ARG A 514 20.30 1.08 -10.46
CA ARG A 514 20.87 2.41 -10.27
C ARG A 514 22.15 2.58 -11.09
N ASP A 515 23.09 1.65 -10.96
CA ASP A 515 24.37 1.70 -11.68
C ASP A 515 24.18 1.59 -13.20
N ALA A 516 23.21 0.76 -13.62
CA ALA A 516 22.87 0.59 -15.02
C ALA A 516 22.30 1.86 -15.66
N LEU A 517 21.47 2.59 -14.92
CA LEU A 517 20.79 3.79 -15.40
C LEU A 517 21.59 5.08 -15.18
N ASP A 518 22.70 5.04 -14.43
CA ASP A 518 23.59 6.20 -14.26
C ASP A 518 24.25 6.59 -15.60
N PRO A 519 24.04 7.82 -16.10
CA PRO A 519 24.68 8.29 -17.32
C PRO A 519 26.18 8.58 -17.17
N ARG A 520 26.71 8.70 -15.95
CA ARG A 520 28.12 9.05 -15.67
C ARG A 520 29.04 7.84 -15.53
N THR A 521 28.50 6.62 -15.47
CA THR A 521 29.32 5.40 -15.47
C THR A 521 29.98 5.22 -16.84
N LYS A 522 31.24 5.66 -16.94
CA LYS A 522 32.07 5.45 -18.13
C LYS A 522 32.44 3.96 -18.22
N VAL A 523 32.40 3.44 -19.45
CA VAL A 523 32.84 2.09 -19.83
C VAL A 523 34.36 2.02 -19.88
#